data_AF-A0A257N1P5-F1
#
_entry.id   AF-A0A257N1P5-F1
#
_cell.length_a   1.000
_cell.length_b   1.000
_cell.length_c   1.000
_cell.angle_alpha   90.00
_cell.angle_beta   90.00
_cell.angle_gamma   90.00
#
_symmetry.space_group_name_H-M   'P 1'
#
loop_
_entity.id
_entity.type
_entity.pdbx_description
1 polymer ?
#
loop_
_entity_poly.entity_id
_entity_poly.type
_entity_poly.pdbx_seq_one_letter_code
_entity_poly.pdbx_strand_id
1 'polypeptide(L)'
;MKNYWNVLFFLGLQLLSVSSYAQQVNVNSLRYTTTSKQNRMMFDVTASPQHRLFVMDNPPRLVIDIKNAQLNRALSQPSTAHPLFDRVRAGTKNNTDLRIVVDLKTPISSNNF
;
A
#
# COMPACT_ATOMS: atom_id res chain seq x y z
N MET A 1 54.77 3.33 6.30
CA MET A 1 54.25 3.86 5.01
C MET A 1 53.19 2.96 4.35
N LYS A 2 53.25 1.62 4.43
CA LYS A 2 52.25 0.71 3.84
C LYS A 2 50.82 0.81 4.40
N ASN A 3 50.65 1.27 5.64
CA ASN A 3 49.36 1.25 6.34
C ASN A 3 48.44 2.41 5.94
N TYR A 4 48.99 3.55 5.50
CA TYR A 4 48.21 4.72 5.11
C TYR A 4 47.41 4.52 3.82
N TRP A 5 47.91 3.66 2.93
CA TRP A 5 47.21 3.31 1.69
C TRP A 5 45.90 2.57 2.00
N ASN A 6 45.94 1.64 2.95
CA ASN A 6 44.74 0.92 3.39
C ASN A 6 43.75 1.87 4.07
N VAL A 7 44.24 2.80 4.89
CA VAL A 7 43.38 3.81 5.54
C VAL A 7 42.73 4.73 4.50
N LEU A 8 43.48 5.21 3.51
CA LEU A 8 42.94 6.03 2.40
C LEU A 8 41.93 5.24 1.56
N PHE A 9 42.18 3.95 1.33
CA PHE A 9 41.27 3.08 0.59
C PHE A 9 39.95 2.85 1.34
N PHE A 10 39.99 2.58 2.64
CA PHE A 10 38.79 2.43 3.47
C PHE A 10 38.00 3.74 3.60
N LEU A 11 38.68 4.89 3.73
CA LEU A 11 38.03 6.21 3.75
C LEU A 11 37.37 6.53 2.40
N GLY A 12 38.02 6.15 1.29
CA GLY A 12 37.48 6.26 -0.06
C GLY A 12 36.23 5.40 -0.28
N LEU A 13 36.20 4.17 0.25
CA LEU A 13 35.02 3.29 0.16
C LEU A 13 33.82 3.87 0.94
N GLN A 14 34.05 4.51 2.09
CA GLN A 14 32.97 5.11 2.87
C GLN A 14 32.32 6.30 2.13
N LEU A 15 33.10 7.07 1.36
CA LEU A 15 32.59 8.18 0.55
C LEU A 15 31.73 7.74 -0.65
N LEU A 16 31.82 6.46 -1.07
CA LEU A 16 31.00 5.90 -2.15
C LEU A 16 29.66 5.32 -1.66
N SER A 17 29.34 5.46 -0.37
CA SER A 17 28.06 4.99 0.18
C SER A 17 26.92 5.92 -0.24
N VAL A 18 26.26 5.59 -1.34
CA VAL A 18 25.03 6.29 -1.78
C VAL A 18 23.86 5.88 -0.89
N SER A 19 23.23 6.86 -0.24
CA SER A 19 21.98 6.64 0.49
C SER A 19 20.87 6.25 -0.49
N SER A 20 20.35 5.03 -0.38
CA SER A 20 19.15 4.62 -1.13
C SER A 20 17.91 5.18 -0.43
N TYR A 21 17.29 6.19 -1.06
CA TYR A 21 15.97 6.64 -0.63
C TYR A 21 14.91 5.70 -1.21
N ALA A 22 14.18 5.00 -0.33
CA ALA A 22 13.02 4.25 -0.75
C ALA A 22 11.96 5.24 -1.27
N GLN A 23 11.70 5.22 -2.58
CA GLN A 23 10.70 6.10 -3.18
C GLN A 23 9.31 5.78 -2.60
N GLN A 24 8.56 6.83 -2.26
CA GLN A 24 7.19 6.69 -1.78
C GLN A 24 6.31 6.00 -2.84
N VAL A 25 5.50 5.03 -2.40
CA VAL A 25 4.62 4.28 -3.31
C VAL A 25 3.43 5.16 -3.70
N ASN A 26 3.22 5.34 -5.00
CA ASN A 26 2.02 6.02 -5.48
C ASN A 26 0.95 4.99 -5.81
N VAL A 27 -0.25 5.18 -5.26
CA VAL A 27 -1.47 4.48 -5.69
C VAL A 27 -2.14 5.35 -6.75
N ASN A 28 -2.22 4.83 -7.98
CA ASN A 28 -2.67 5.57 -9.15
C ASN A 28 -4.15 5.35 -9.48
N SER A 29 -4.62 4.11 -9.32
CA SER A 29 -6.00 3.75 -9.61
C SER A 29 -6.44 2.51 -8.85
N LEU A 30 -7.76 2.30 -8.82
CA LEU A 30 -8.41 1.10 -8.30
C LEU A 30 -9.37 0.58 -9.37
N ARG A 31 -9.37 -0.74 -9.57
CA ARG A 31 -10.32 -1.45 -10.43
C ARG A 31 -10.99 -2.57 -9.66
N TYR A 32 -12.24 -2.87 -10.02
CA TYR A 32 -13.02 -3.94 -9.45
C TYR A 32 -13.23 -5.05 -10.48
N THR A 33 -13.15 -6.31 -10.05
CA THR A 33 -13.49 -7.45 -10.89
C THR A 33 -14.29 -8.44 -10.07
N THR A 34 -15.48 -8.77 -10.55
CA THR A 34 -16.39 -9.71 -9.90
C THR A 34 -16.54 -10.94 -10.77
N THR A 35 -16.41 -12.11 -10.16
CA THR A 35 -16.66 -13.41 -10.78
C THR A 35 -17.64 -14.18 -9.92
N SER A 36 -18.15 -15.32 -10.41
CA SER A 36 -19.04 -16.19 -9.61
C SER A 36 -18.42 -16.70 -8.31
N LYS A 37 -17.09 -16.72 -8.19
CA LYS A 37 -16.37 -17.25 -7.02
C LYS A 37 -15.80 -16.18 -6.08
N GLN A 38 -15.47 -15.00 -6.61
CA GLN A 38 -14.74 -13.99 -5.85
C GLN A 38 -14.92 -12.58 -6.38
N ASN A 39 -14.82 -11.63 -5.46
CA ASN A 39 -14.78 -10.19 -5.71
C ASN A 39 -13.35 -9.70 -5.47
N ARG A 40 -12.75 -9.04 -6.47
CA ARG A 40 -11.37 -8.55 -6.41
C ARG A 40 -11.30 -7.04 -6.56
N MET A 41 -10.35 -6.46 -5.83
CA MET A 41 -9.88 -5.09 -5.98
C MET A 41 -8.43 -5.12 -6.45
N MET A 42 -8.12 -4.36 -7.49
CA MET A 42 -6.78 -4.27 -8.05
C MET A 42 -6.31 -2.82 -7.98
N PHE A 43 -5.28 -2.58 -7.18
CA PHE A 43 -4.62 -1.28 -7.10
C PHE A 43 -3.49 -1.21 -8.11
N ASP A 44 -3.43 -0.12 -8.85
CA ASP A 44 -2.27 0.24 -9.67
C ASP A 44 -1.28 1.02 -8.81
N VAL A 45 -0.08 0.46 -8.65
CA VAL A 45 0.95 0.95 -7.72
C VAL A 45 2.32 1.02 -8.40
N THR A 46 3.13 2.01 -8.04
CA THR A 46 4.44 2.22 -8.67
C THR A 46 5.52 1.25 -8.21
N ALA A 47 5.33 0.58 -7.07
CA ALA A 47 6.22 -0.43 -6.54
C ALA A 47 5.44 -1.37 -5.62
N SER A 48 6.00 -2.56 -5.33
CA SER A 48 5.38 -3.53 -4.42
C SER A 48 5.26 -2.94 -3.01
N PRO A 49 4.03 -2.73 -2.48
CA PRO A 49 3.84 -2.06 -1.22
C PRO A 49 3.95 -3.01 -0.03
N GLN A 50 4.65 -2.57 1.02
CA GLN A 50 4.44 -3.15 2.35
C GLN A 50 3.07 -2.71 2.86
N HIS A 51 2.20 -3.68 3.17
CA HIS A 51 0.82 -3.41 3.53
C HIS A 51 0.33 -4.33 4.64
N ARG A 52 -0.72 -3.90 5.34
CA ARG A 52 -1.44 -4.67 6.35
C ARG A 52 -2.92 -4.66 6.05
N LEU A 53 -3.52 -5.85 6.05
CA LEU A 53 -4.95 -6.07 5.84
C LEU A 53 -5.61 -6.53 7.13
N PHE A 54 -6.78 -5.98 7.42
CA PHE A 54 -7.62 -6.45 8.52
C PHE A 54 -9.07 -6.06 8.29
N VAL A 55 -9.98 -6.79 8.92
CA VAL A 55 -11.42 -6.52 8.91
C VAL A 55 -11.83 -5.80 10.18
N MET A 56 -12.88 -4.99 10.08
CA MET A 56 -13.59 -4.43 11.22
C MET A 56 -15.05 -4.78 11.11
N ASP A 57 -15.67 -5.01 12.26
CA ASP A 57 -17.11 -5.17 12.38
C ASP A 57 -17.76 -3.86 12.87
N ASN A 58 -19.07 -3.74 12.68
CA ASN A 58 -19.89 -2.61 13.18
C ASN A 58 -19.40 -1.20 12.73
N PRO A 59 -19.50 -0.84 11.43
CA PRO A 59 -20.00 -1.66 10.32
C PRO A 59 -18.88 -2.50 9.66
N PRO A 60 -19.24 -3.51 8.86
CA PRO A 60 -18.28 -4.34 8.13
C PRO A 60 -17.36 -3.52 7.21
N ARG A 61 -16.05 -3.64 7.43
CA ARG A 61 -15.03 -2.93 6.65
C ARG A 61 -13.82 -3.80 6.38
N LEU A 62 -13.25 -3.66 5.19
CA LEU A 62 -11.88 -4.09 4.89
C LEU A 62 -10.97 -2.87 4.93
N VAL A 63 -9.93 -2.93 5.75
CA VAL A 63 -8.95 -1.86 5.89
C VAL A 63 -7.60 -2.32 5.34
N ILE A 64 -7.04 -1.51 4.45
CA ILE A 64 -5.71 -1.70 3.87
C ILE A 64 -4.84 -0.52 4.32
N ASP A 65 -3.84 -0.80 5.16
CA ASP A 65 -2.80 0.16 5.49
C ASP A 65 -1.58 -0.11 4.60
N ILE A 66 -1.08 0.93 3.92
CA ILE A 66 0.09 0.85 3.05
C ILE A 66 1.17 1.78 3.59
N LYS A 67 2.37 1.23 3.81
CA LYS A 67 3.52 1.98 4.33
C LYS A 67 4.12 2.90 3.29
N ASN A 68 4.50 4.11 3.73
CA ASN A 68 5.16 5.12 2.90
C ASN A 68 4.50 5.24 1.52
N ALA A 69 3.21 5.57 1.53
CA ALA A 69 2.39 5.59 0.33
C ALA A 69 1.49 6.80 0.29
N GLN A 70 1.17 7.25 -0.92
CA GLN A 70 0.25 8.35 -1.15
C GLN A 70 -0.68 8.05 -2.32
N LEU A 71 -1.77 8.79 -2.34
CA LEU A 71 -2.76 8.69 -3.40
C LEU A 71 -2.49 9.78 -4.45
N ASN A 72 -2.24 9.37 -5.69
CA ASN A 72 -1.99 10.32 -6.79
C ASN A 72 -3.31 10.87 -7.35
N ARG A 73 -4.36 10.04 -7.37
CA ARG A 73 -5.69 10.39 -7.89
C ARG A 73 -6.78 9.75 -7.05
N ALA A 74 -7.96 10.36 -7.01
CA ALA A 74 -9.11 9.79 -6.34
C ALA A 74 -9.39 8.35 -6.83
N LEU A 75 -9.65 7.43 -5.90
CA LEU A 75 -9.98 6.05 -6.23
C LEU A 75 -11.39 5.95 -6.80
N SER A 76 -11.57 5.06 -7.78
CA SER A 76 -12.89 4.76 -8.32
C SER A 76 -13.79 4.17 -7.22
N GLN A 77 -15.05 4.58 -7.22
CA GLN A 77 -16.05 3.99 -6.33
C GLN A 77 -16.60 2.69 -6.94
N PRO A 78 -16.98 1.71 -6.12
CA PRO A 78 -17.70 0.55 -6.61
C PRO A 78 -19.06 0.99 -7.18
N SER A 79 -19.58 0.24 -8.15
CA SER A 79 -20.96 0.43 -8.62
C SER A 79 -21.94 0.20 -7.48
N THR A 80 -23.05 0.93 -7.43
CA THR A 80 -24.13 0.71 -6.45
C THR A 80 -24.63 -0.73 -6.49
N ALA A 81 -24.61 -1.37 -7.66
CA ALA A 81 -25.01 -2.77 -7.86
C ALA A 81 -23.91 -3.79 -7.51
N HIS A 82 -22.73 -3.37 -7.07
CA HIS A 82 -21.65 -4.27 -6.70
C HIS A 82 -22.09 -5.19 -5.54
N PRO A 83 -21.86 -6.52 -5.60
CA PRO A 83 -22.44 -7.45 -4.64
C PRO A 83 -21.84 -7.36 -3.23
N LEU A 84 -20.57 -6.91 -3.10
CA LEU A 84 -19.86 -6.87 -1.81
C LEU A 84 -19.41 -5.47 -1.37
N PHE A 85 -18.67 -4.75 -2.20
CA PHE A 85 -18.14 -3.42 -1.85
C PHE A 85 -19.22 -2.34 -1.94
N ASP A 86 -19.32 -1.52 -0.90
CA ASP A 86 -20.29 -0.44 -0.80
C ASP A 86 -19.66 0.93 -1.13
N ARG A 87 -18.52 1.23 -0.51
CA ARG A 87 -17.82 2.51 -0.69
C ARG A 87 -16.34 2.39 -0.40
N VAL A 88 -15.52 3.14 -1.12
CA VAL A 88 -14.07 3.22 -0.86
C VAL A 88 -13.67 4.61 -0.39
N ARG A 89 -12.91 4.65 0.68
CA ARG A 89 -12.34 5.86 1.28
C ARG A 89 -10.84 5.71 1.38
N ALA A 90 -10.12 6.81 1.23
CA ALA A 90 -8.67 6.85 1.40
C ALA A 90 -8.31 8.05 2.27
N GLY A 91 -7.26 7.91 3.08
CA GLY A 91 -6.74 9.00 3.89
C GLY A 91 -5.34 8.72 4.39
N THR A 92 -4.60 9.79 4.67
CA THR A 92 -3.27 9.69 5.25
C THR A 92 -3.36 9.17 6.69
N LYS A 93 -2.48 8.24 7.03
CA LYS A 93 -2.31 7.65 8.35
C LYS A 93 -0.88 7.94 8.81
N ASN A 94 -0.70 8.40 10.05
CA ASN A 94 0.62 8.66 10.63
C ASN A 94 1.53 9.52 9.74
N ASN A 95 0.96 10.51 9.03
CA ASN A 95 1.61 11.45 8.11
C ASN A 95 2.22 10.86 6.83
N THR A 96 2.69 9.60 6.82
CA THR A 96 3.40 9.00 5.67
C THR A 96 2.71 7.79 5.06
N ASP A 97 1.83 7.13 5.80
CA ASP A 97 1.16 5.91 5.36
C ASP A 97 -0.17 6.25 4.70
N LEU A 98 -0.63 5.40 3.79
CA LEU A 98 -1.96 5.49 3.20
C LEU A 98 -2.87 4.46 3.85
N ARG A 99 -4.03 4.89 4.34
CA ARG A 99 -5.11 3.99 4.77
C ARG A 99 -6.24 4.03 3.76
N ILE A 100 -6.59 2.87 3.23
CA ILE A 100 -7.75 2.66 2.38
C ILE A 100 -8.77 1.87 3.18
N VAL A 101 -10.00 2.38 3.26
CA VAL A 101 -11.11 1.75 3.96
C VAL A 101 -12.20 1.44 2.95
N VAL A 102 -12.55 0.17 2.85
CA VAL A 102 -13.62 -0.32 1.99
C VAL A 102 -14.79 -0.71 2.89
N ASP A 103 -15.86 0.07 2.83
CA ASP A 103 -17.13 -0.28 3.47
C ASP A 103 -17.72 -1.49 2.72
N LEU A 104 -18.13 -2.52 3.47
CA LEU A 104 -18.65 -3.78 2.92
C LEU A 104 -20.15 -3.89 3.21
N LYS A 105 -20.89 -4.46 2.26
CA LYS A 105 -22.32 -4.75 2.42
C LYS A 105 -22.58 -5.93 3.37
N THR A 106 -21.63 -6.87 3.42
CA THR A 106 -21.69 -8.04 4.31
C THR A 106 -20.33 -8.27 4.98
N PRO A 107 -20.30 -8.84 6.20
CA PRO A 107 -19.05 -9.25 6.85
C PRO A 107 -18.28 -10.29 6.02
N ILE A 108 -16.95 -10.23 6.08
CA ILE A 108 -16.05 -11.22 5.47
C ILE A 108 -15.06 -11.72 6.53
N SER A 109 -14.62 -12.97 6.38
CA SER A 109 -13.57 -13.54 7.23
C SER A 109 -12.18 -13.17 6.72
N SER A 110 -11.24 -12.91 7.63
CA SER A 110 -9.83 -12.64 7.30
C SER A 110 -9.04 -13.90 6.91
N ASN A 111 -9.68 -15.07 6.86
CA ASN A 111 -8.99 -16.36 6.79
C ASN A 111 -8.20 -16.63 5.51
N ASN A 112 -8.29 -15.79 4.48
CA ASN A 112 -7.39 -15.77 3.33
C ASN A 112 -7.57 -14.45 2.55
N PHE A 113 -6.69 -13.48 2.80
CA PHE A 113 -6.52 -12.33 1.91
C PHE A 113 -5.40 -12.59 0.91
#